data_AF-A0A8J3PIX6-F1
#
_entry.id   AF-A0A8J3PIX6-F1
#
_cell.length_a   1.000
_cell.length_b   1.000
_cell.length_c   1.000
_cell.angle_alpha   90.00
_cell.angle_beta   90.00
_cell.angle_gamma   90.00
#
_symmetry.space_group_name_H-M   'P 1'
#
loop_
_entity.id
_entity.type
_entity.pdbx_description
1 polymer ?
#
loop_
_entity_poly.entity_id
_entity_poly.type
_entity_poly.pdbx_seq_one_letter_code
_entity_poly.pdbx_strand_id
1 'polypeptide(L)'
;MARADHGPQLLALPYDLVWATTWTDEANEWIAPVLGLPELPVVDWPQPRSAVRDGVHWKTRRLVEWAGGRDFAWVDDEVSDADTAWIGAAHPGRALVHRVDARLGLRDGDFTALAAWADPARSG
;
A
#
# COMPACT_ATOMS: atom_id res chain seq x y z
N MET A 1 -5.88 -9.65 -14.25
CA MET A 1 -4.73 -9.43 -15.17
C MET A 1 -4.35 -7.97 -15.05
N ALA A 2 -3.10 -7.66 -14.71
CA ALA A 2 -2.59 -6.29 -14.59
C ALA A 2 -2.79 -5.55 -15.92
N ARG A 3 -3.33 -4.33 -15.86
CA ARG A 3 -3.57 -3.47 -17.03
C ARG A 3 -2.61 -2.29 -16.95
N ALA A 4 -2.02 -1.92 -18.09
CA ALA A 4 -1.02 -0.85 -18.17
C ALA A 4 -1.59 0.57 -17.90
N ASP A 5 -2.92 0.72 -17.85
CA ASP A 5 -3.60 1.96 -17.47
C ASP A 5 -3.58 2.21 -15.95
N HIS A 6 -3.35 1.18 -15.14
CA HIS A 6 -3.34 1.31 -13.68
C HIS A 6 -2.18 2.17 -13.16
N GLY A 7 -1.00 2.12 -13.77
CA GLY A 7 0.14 2.94 -13.34
C GLY A 7 -0.12 4.44 -13.48
N PRO A 8 -0.51 4.93 -14.67
CA PRO A 8 -0.93 6.32 -14.84
C PRO A 8 -2.07 6.75 -13.91
N GLN A 9 -3.05 5.89 -13.64
CA GLN A 9 -4.12 6.19 -12.70
C GLN A 9 -3.62 6.33 -11.25
N LEU A 10 -2.70 5.47 -10.81
CA LEU A 10 -2.07 5.58 -9.49
C LEU A 10 -1.24 6.86 -9.38
N LEU A 11 -0.48 7.22 -10.42
CA LEU A 11 0.35 8.43 -10.46
C LEU A 11 -0.48 9.73 -10.53
N ALA A 12 -1.73 9.66 -10.96
CA ALA A 12 -2.64 10.81 -10.96
C ALA A 12 -3.23 11.11 -9.57
N LEU A 13 -3.12 10.18 -8.62
CA LEU A 13 -3.51 10.39 -7.23
C LEU A 13 -2.40 11.15 -6.49
N PRO A 14 -2.73 11.94 -5.44
CA PRO A 14 -1.76 12.75 -4.71
C PRO A 14 -0.96 11.92 -3.69
N TYR A 15 -0.31 10.85 -4.14
CA TYR A 15 0.52 9.97 -3.33
C TYR A 15 1.95 9.91 -3.84
N ASP A 16 2.89 9.78 -2.90
CA ASP A 16 4.24 9.27 -3.20
C ASP A 16 4.19 7.73 -3.20
N LEU A 17 4.20 7.11 -4.39
CA LEU A 17 4.10 5.65 -4.52
C LEU A 17 5.40 4.96 -4.09
N VAL A 18 5.27 3.84 -3.36
CA VAL A 18 6.39 3.05 -2.83
C VAL A 18 6.06 1.57 -2.91
N TRP A 19 7.02 0.75 -3.30
CA TRP A 19 6.89 -0.71 -3.31
C TRP A 19 7.02 -1.31 -1.91
N ALA A 20 5.93 -1.87 -1.41
CA ALA A 20 5.87 -2.65 -0.17
C ALA A 20 5.78 -4.17 -0.45
N THR A 21 6.65 -4.68 -1.31
CA THR A 21 6.67 -6.08 -1.75
C THR A 21 7.97 -6.79 -1.37
N THR A 22 7.91 -8.11 -1.25
CA THR A 22 9.11 -8.95 -1.05
C THR A 22 10.05 -8.96 -2.25
N TRP A 23 9.58 -8.53 -3.42
CA TRP A 23 10.38 -8.38 -4.64
C TRP A 23 11.36 -7.22 -4.52
N THR A 24 11.08 -6.23 -3.65
CA THR A 24 11.94 -5.05 -3.45
C THR A 24 12.28 -4.39 -4.80
N ASP A 25 13.56 -4.21 -5.12
CA ASP A 25 14.00 -3.58 -6.37
C ASP A 25 13.57 -4.36 -7.63
N GLU A 26 13.41 -5.68 -7.54
CA GLU A 26 12.95 -6.51 -8.67
C GLU A 26 11.54 -6.12 -9.14
N ALA A 27 10.74 -5.47 -8.29
CA ALA A 27 9.44 -4.92 -8.70
C ALA A 27 9.58 -3.85 -9.78
N ASN A 28 10.64 -3.04 -9.74
CA ASN A 28 10.91 -2.03 -10.77
C ASN A 28 11.33 -2.65 -12.11
N GLU A 29 11.96 -3.82 -12.09
CA GLU A 29 12.36 -4.54 -13.30
C GLU A 29 11.18 -5.28 -13.96
N TRP A 30 10.38 -5.98 -13.15
CA TRP A 30 9.39 -6.94 -13.66
C TRP A 30 7.95 -6.44 -13.63
N ILE A 31 7.61 -5.55 -12.70
CA ILE A 31 6.21 -5.14 -12.45
C ILE A 31 5.95 -3.73 -12.98
N ALA A 32 6.84 -2.78 -12.69
CA ALA A 32 6.65 -1.38 -13.07
C ALA A 32 6.40 -1.19 -14.59
N PRO A 33 7.16 -1.83 -15.51
CA PRO A 33 6.92 -1.68 -16.95
C PRO A 33 5.56 -2.23 -17.40
N VAL A 34 5.08 -3.31 -16.78
CA VAL A 34 3.79 -3.92 -17.09
C VAL A 34 2.62 -3.02 -16.69
N LEU A 35 2.79 -2.28 -15.59
CA LEU A 35 1.80 -1.34 -15.09
C LEU A 35 1.93 0.07 -15.68
N GLY A 36 3.00 0.37 -16.42
CA GLY A 36 3.29 1.74 -16.88
C GLY A 36 3.72 2.68 -15.74
N LEU A 37 4.34 2.14 -14.69
CA LEU A 37 4.90 2.90 -13.58
C LEU A 37 6.39 3.22 -13.85
N PRO A 38 6.88 4.37 -13.36
CA PRO A 38 8.31 4.62 -13.29
C PRO A 38 8.97 3.72 -12.23
N GLU A 39 10.28 3.82 -12.11
CA GLU A 39 10.99 3.29 -10.95
C GLU A 39 10.46 3.96 -9.67
N LEU A 40 10.10 3.16 -8.67
CA LEU A 40 9.58 3.62 -7.39
C LEU A 40 10.53 3.24 -6.25
N PRO A 41 10.57 4.04 -5.16
CA PRO A 41 11.23 3.65 -3.93
C PRO A 41 10.71 2.32 -3.38
N VAL A 42 11.55 1.58 -2.66
CA VAL A 42 11.20 0.28 -2.08
C VAL A 42 11.28 0.35 -0.55
N VAL A 43 10.37 -0.37 0.13
CA VAL A 43 10.48 -0.58 1.57
C VAL A 43 11.49 -1.69 1.84
N ASP A 44 12.54 -1.37 2.58
CA ASP A 44 13.50 -2.35 3.06
C ASP A 44 12.92 -3.24 4.17
N TRP A 45 13.08 -4.55 3.98
CA TRP A 45 12.68 -5.57 4.95
C TRP A 45 13.91 -6.13 5.68
N PRO A 46 14.10 -5.85 6.98
CA PRO A 46 15.22 -6.41 7.73
C PRO A 46 15.14 -7.94 7.80
N GLN A 47 16.30 -8.58 7.87
CA GLN A 47 16.42 -10.02 8.12
C GLN A 47 16.94 -10.29 9.54
N PRO A 48 16.25 -11.14 10.34
CA PRO A 48 15.02 -11.84 10.01
C PRO A 48 13.81 -10.90 9.93
N ARG A 49 12.83 -11.26 9.10
CA ARG A 49 11.56 -10.53 9.00
C ARG A 49 10.86 -10.49 10.36
N SER A 50 10.07 -9.44 10.59
CA SER A 50 9.22 -9.31 11.77
C SER A 50 8.34 -10.56 11.91
N ALA A 51 8.33 -11.15 13.10
CA ALA A 51 7.41 -12.24 13.39
C ALA A 51 5.96 -11.72 13.35
N VAL A 52 5.06 -12.52 12.81
CA VAL A 52 3.61 -12.33 12.99
C VAL A 52 3.32 -12.35 14.48
N ARG A 53 2.73 -11.26 14.99
CA ARG A 53 2.36 -11.07 16.39
C ARG A 53 0.98 -10.42 16.42
N ASP A 54 0.20 -10.71 17.45
CA ASP A 54 -1.12 -10.10 17.64
C ASP A 54 -2.09 -10.28 16.45
N GLY A 55 -1.85 -11.32 15.63
CA GLY A 55 -2.64 -11.61 14.43
C GLY A 55 -2.43 -10.66 13.25
N VAL A 56 -1.49 -9.70 13.32
CA VAL A 56 -1.22 -8.76 12.22
C VAL A 56 -0.20 -9.31 11.24
N HIS A 57 -0.35 -8.92 9.98
CA HIS A 57 0.56 -9.24 8.90
C HIS A 57 1.99 -8.77 9.24
N TRP A 58 2.98 -9.54 8.79
CA TRP A 58 4.38 -9.30 9.17
C TRP A 58 4.93 -7.97 8.64
N LYS A 59 4.34 -7.41 7.57
CA LYS A 59 4.68 -6.08 7.04
C LYS A 59 4.12 -4.94 7.89
N THR A 60 3.02 -5.14 8.61
CA THR A 60 2.20 -4.09 9.23
C THR A 60 3.03 -3.17 10.12
N ARG A 61 3.80 -3.74 11.05
CA ARG A 61 4.64 -2.97 11.96
C ARG A 61 5.71 -2.16 11.24
N ARG A 62 6.37 -2.79 10.26
CA ARG A 62 7.44 -2.16 9.49
C ARG A 62 6.92 -1.04 8.60
N LEU A 63 5.71 -1.16 8.05
CA LEU A 63 5.07 -0.10 7.28
C LEU A 63 4.73 1.11 8.16
N VAL A 64 4.23 0.89 9.38
CA VAL A 64 4.00 1.97 10.35
C VAL A 64 5.30 2.67 10.74
N GLU A 65 6.36 1.90 11.01
CA GLU A 65 7.69 2.45 11.29
C GLU A 65 8.24 3.26 10.10
N TRP A 66 8.12 2.74 8.88
CA TRP A 66 8.60 3.39 7.66
C TRP A 66 7.81 4.67 7.34
N ALA A 67 6.49 4.65 7.57
CA ALA A 67 5.65 5.83 7.44
C ALA A 67 6.10 6.94 8.41
N GLY A 68 6.60 6.58 9.60
CA GLY A 68 7.23 7.52 10.52
C GLY A 68 6.28 8.63 10.98
N GLY A 69 4.99 8.29 11.14
CA GLY A 69 3.93 9.24 11.50
C GLY A 69 3.29 10.00 10.33
N ARG A 70 3.80 9.86 9.09
CA ARG A 70 3.13 10.40 7.90
C ARG A 70 1.84 9.66 7.60
N ASP A 71 0.86 10.37 7.04
CA ASP A 71 -0.33 9.74 6.49
C ASP A 71 0.06 8.75 5.37
N PHE A 72 -0.51 7.54 5.36
CA PHE A 72 -0.24 6.57 4.30
C PHE A 72 -1.46 5.71 3.95
N ALA A 73 -1.50 5.22 2.71
CA ALA A 73 -2.42 4.18 2.28
C ALA A 73 -1.62 2.92 1.94
N TRP A 74 -2.02 1.77 2.50
CA TRP A 74 -1.46 0.47 2.20
C TRP A 74 -2.46 -0.34 1.39
N VAL A 75 -2.09 -0.66 0.14
CA VAL A 75 -2.89 -1.46 -0.79
C VAL A 75 -2.24 -2.83 -0.95
N ASP A 76 -2.94 -3.88 -0.55
CA ASP A 76 -2.42 -5.26 -0.55
C ASP A 76 -3.60 -6.25 -0.48
N ASP A 77 -3.45 -7.48 -0.98
CA ASP A 77 -4.51 -8.49 -0.98
C ASP A 77 -4.55 -9.36 0.29
N GLU A 78 -3.45 -9.37 1.04
CA GLU A 78 -3.25 -10.17 2.25
C GLU A 78 -3.61 -9.44 3.56
N VAL A 79 -4.05 -8.18 3.48
CA VAL A 79 -4.44 -7.38 4.65
C VAL A 79 -5.75 -7.83 5.28
N SER A 80 -5.86 -7.62 6.59
CA SER A 80 -7.00 -8.01 7.41
C SER A 80 -7.54 -6.88 8.29
N ASP A 81 -8.70 -7.12 8.90
CA ASP A 81 -9.28 -6.20 9.89
C ASP A 81 -8.38 -6.04 11.13
N ALA A 82 -7.59 -7.07 11.46
CA ALA A 82 -6.61 -6.99 12.56
C ALA A 82 -5.51 -5.98 12.25
N ASP A 83 -5.04 -5.92 11.00
CA ASP A 83 -4.07 -4.91 10.55
C ASP A 83 -4.63 -3.51 10.66
N THR A 84 -5.87 -3.32 10.20
CA THR A 84 -6.58 -2.03 10.29
C THR A 84 -6.71 -1.56 11.73
N ALA A 85 -7.19 -2.44 12.62
CA ALA A 85 -7.36 -2.13 14.04
C ALA A 85 -6.03 -1.81 14.73
N TRP A 86 -4.98 -2.59 14.43
CA TRP A 86 -3.66 -2.38 15.03
C TRP A 86 -3.02 -1.07 14.54
N ILE A 87 -3.07 -0.79 13.25
CA ILE A 87 -2.54 0.47 12.69
C ILE A 87 -3.28 1.66 13.29
N GLY A 88 -4.61 1.60 13.40
CA GLY A 88 -5.40 2.69 13.99
C GLY A 88 -5.06 2.97 15.47
N ALA A 89 -4.58 1.96 16.21
CA ALA A 89 -4.11 2.12 17.58
C ALA A 89 -2.65 2.56 17.69
N ALA A 90 -1.79 2.16 16.74
CA ALA A 90 -0.34 2.32 16.83
C ALA A 90 0.22 3.50 16.03
N HIS A 91 -0.42 3.89 14.92
CA HIS A 91 0.08 4.94 14.02
C HIS A 91 -0.53 6.29 14.39
N PRO A 92 0.29 7.34 14.63
CA PRO A 92 -0.23 8.65 15.02
C PRO A 92 -0.86 9.44 13.86
N GLY A 93 -0.56 9.08 12.61
CA GLY A 93 -1.14 9.70 11.41
C GLY A 93 -2.40 8.97 10.93
N ARG A 94 -3.04 9.48 9.87
CA ARG A 94 -4.14 8.76 9.21
C ARG A 94 -3.56 7.60 8.41
N ALA A 95 -4.22 6.44 8.48
CA ALA A 95 -3.86 5.30 7.66
C ALA A 95 -5.09 4.72 6.97
N LEU A 96 -4.93 4.36 5.70
CA LEU A 96 -5.90 3.52 4.98
C LEU A 96 -5.29 2.14 4.78
N VAL A 97 -6.01 1.10 5.17
CA VAL A 97 -5.70 -0.28 4.78
C VAL A 97 -6.72 -0.69 3.73
N HIS A 98 -6.30 -0.78 2.48
CA HIS A 98 -7.17 -1.02 1.34
C HIS A 98 -6.92 -2.40 0.75
N ARG A 99 -7.86 -3.32 0.98
CA ARG A 99 -7.75 -4.69 0.49
C ARG A 99 -8.15 -4.80 -0.97
N VAL A 100 -7.29 -5.41 -1.79
CA VAL A 100 -7.59 -5.72 -3.20
C VAL A 100 -7.71 -7.23 -3.43
N ASP A 101 -8.39 -7.64 -4.50
CA ASP A 101 -8.42 -9.06 -4.91
C ASP A 101 -7.32 -9.32 -5.94
N ALA A 102 -6.31 -10.12 -5.59
CA ALA A 102 -5.20 -10.44 -6.49
C ALA A 102 -5.62 -11.02 -7.85
N ARG A 103 -6.78 -11.70 -7.94
CA ARG A 103 -7.26 -12.25 -9.23
C ARG A 103 -7.73 -11.17 -10.18
N LEU A 104 -8.27 -10.09 -9.61
CA LEU A 104 -8.95 -9.04 -10.36
C LEU A 104 -8.08 -7.79 -10.48
N GLY A 105 -7.13 -7.60 -9.56
CA GLY A 105 -6.30 -6.40 -9.46
C GLY A 105 -7.10 -5.19 -9.00
N LEU A 106 -6.49 -4.02 -9.15
CA LEU A 106 -7.15 -2.73 -8.96
C LEU A 106 -8.30 -2.54 -9.94
N ARG A 107 -9.39 -1.93 -9.46
CA ARG A 107 -10.57 -1.55 -10.22
C ARG A 107 -10.95 -0.12 -9.91
N ASP A 108 -11.87 0.44 -10.69
CA ASP A 108 -12.33 1.83 -10.54
C ASP A 108 -12.80 2.18 -9.11
N GLY A 109 -13.40 1.21 -8.40
CA GLY A 109 -13.79 1.38 -7.00
C GLY A 109 -12.60 1.56 -6.05
N ASP A 110 -11.48 0.90 -6.32
CA ASP A 110 -10.25 1.02 -5.53
C ASP A 110 -9.64 2.42 -5.72
N PHE A 111 -9.55 2.90 -6.96
CA PHE A 111 -9.09 4.26 -7.26
C PHE A 111 -9.99 5.32 -6.64
N THR A 112 -11.31 5.10 -6.66
CA THR A 112 -12.27 6.01 -6.03
C THR A 112 -12.08 6.07 -4.52
N ALA A 113 -11.85 4.93 -3.86
CA ALA A 113 -11.59 4.88 -2.42
C ALA A 113 -10.28 5.60 -2.05
N LEU A 114 -9.21 5.38 -2.81
CA LEU A 114 -7.93 6.05 -2.62
C LEU A 114 -8.05 7.57 -2.83
N ALA A 115 -8.71 8.02 -3.90
CA ALA A 115 -8.93 9.44 -4.15
C ALA A 115 -9.75 10.11 -3.05
N ALA A 116 -10.80 9.45 -2.55
CA ALA A 116 -11.63 9.97 -1.48
C ALA A 116 -10.87 10.10 -0.15
N TRP A 117 -10.02 9.12 0.17
CA TRP A 117 -9.21 9.17 1.40
C TRP A 117 -8.16 10.28 1.36
N ALA A 118 -7.57 10.53 0.19
CA ALA A 118 -6.57 11.57 0.00
C ALA A 118 -7.14 12.99 0.13
N ASP A 119 -8.46 13.15 -0.03
CA ASP A 119 -9.17 14.41 0.15
C ASP A 119 -9.94 14.42 1.49
N PRO A 120 -9.32 14.89 2.59
CA PRO A 120 -9.98 14.95 3.89
C PRO A 120 -11.21 15.89 3.90
N ALA A 121 -11.36 16.80 2.93
CA ALA A 121 -12.54 17.66 2.83
C ALA A 121 -13.77 16.93 2.24
N ARG A 122 -13.58 15.76 1.63
CA ARG A 122 -14.65 14.86 1.16
C ARG A 122 -15.01 13.74 2.14
N SER A 123 -14.24 13.58 3.21
CA SER A 123 -14.49 12.62 4.27
C SER A 123 -15.41 13.24 5.34
N GLY A 124 -16.68 13.51 4.97
CA GLY A 124 -17.72 14.06 5.84
C GLY A 124 -18.83 13.07 6.14
#